data_AF-A0A1G2YPY6-F1
#
_entry.id   AF-A0A1G2YPY6-F1
#
_cell.length_a   1.000
_cell.length_b   1.000
_cell.length_c   1.000
_cell.angle_alpha   90.00
_cell.angle_beta   90.00
_cell.angle_gamma   90.00
#
_symmetry.space_group_name_H-M   'P 1'
#
loop_
_entity.id
_entity.type
_entity.pdbx_description
1 polymer ?
#
loop_
_entity_poly.entity_id
_entity_poly.type
_entity_poly.pdbx_seq_one_letter_code
_entity_poly.pdbx_strand_id
1 'polypeptide(L)'
;MNLFSLDSIKKILSLAFVIVGLLSLLYYIYDLKYPNHFVADMYGIEVLFRVSILIMIALPMFIGLLLIVIGRKRGKNRLTMSGIVLANIFSLILILLSINVYFSRHKDEIRKTYLHKSTDELIRIALNKNDQYAIYAIIARKDTSAVPALCQILLDENQRVKLRIESAHALGQIGGDISRDALEKAITRSKNSYLTETIKYAIENIDKNKIQEVQ
;
A
#
# COMPACT_ATOMS: atom_id res chain seq x y z
N MET A 1 -37.92 21.83 -27.72
CA MET A 1 -37.74 22.02 -26.26
C MET A 1 -36.33 21.58 -25.89
N ASN A 2 -35.33 22.47 -26.08
CA ASN A 2 -33.93 22.18 -25.78
C ASN A 2 -33.72 22.41 -24.28
N LEU A 3 -33.91 21.36 -23.47
CA LEU A 3 -34.12 21.51 -22.02
C LEU A 3 -32.84 21.84 -21.22
N PHE A 4 -31.65 21.81 -21.81
CA PHE A 4 -30.42 22.17 -21.11
C PHE A 4 -29.39 22.80 -22.05
N SER A 5 -28.90 24.01 -21.71
CA SER A 5 -27.71 24.57 -22.36
C SER A 5 -26.47 23.80 -21.90
N LEU A 6 -25.48 23.65 -22.79
CA LEU A 6 -24.21 22.96 -22.49
C LEU A 6 -23.52 23.52 -21.22
N ASP A 7 -23.69 24.83 -20.97
CA ASP A 7 -23.17 25.50 -19.78
C ASP A 7 -23.88 25.07 -18.49
N SER A 8 -25.19 24.81 -18.56
CA SER A 8 -25.97 24.31 -17.43
C SER A 8 -25.54 22.89 -17.05
N ILE A 9 -25.26 22.04 -18.05
CA ILE A 9 -24.76 20.67 -17.85
C ILE A 9 -23.39 20.70 -17.16
N LYS A 10 -22.45 21.53 -17.62
CA LYS A 10 -21.11 21.65 -17.02
C LYS A 10 -21.15 22.08 -15.55
N LYS A 11 -22.06 22.99 -15.19
CA LYS A 11 -22.26 23.44 -13.81
C LYS A 11 -22.81 22.34 -12.92
N ILE A 12 -23.81 21.59 -13.40
CA ILE A 12 -24.38 20.45 -12.67
C ILE A 12 -23.31 19.38 -12.46
N LEU A 13 -22.53 19.06 -13.49
CA LEU A 13 -21.47 18.07 -13.42
C LEU A 13 -20.38 18.47 -12.41
N SER A 14 -19.94 19.73 -12.44
CA SER A 14 -18.98 20.24 -11.45
C SER A 14 -19.53 20.19 -10.02
N LEU A 15 -20.80 20.52 -9.82
CA LEU A 15 -21.42 20.43 -8.49
C LEU A 15 -21.45 18.98 -8.00
N ALA A 16 -21.89 18.05 -8.84
CA ALA A 16 -21.88 16.62 -8.52
C ALA A 16 -20.46 16.13 -8.19
N PHE A 17 -19.46 16.57 -8.95
CA PHE A 17 -18.07 16.21 -8.74
C PHE A 17 -17.53 16.69 -7.38
N VAL A 18 -17.85 17.94 -7.00
CA VAL A 18 -17.51 18.49 -5.68
C VAL A 18 -18.22 17.73 -4.56
N ILE A 19 -19.49 17.34 -4.74
CA ILE A 19 -20.22 16.51 -3.75
C ILE A 19 -19.53 15.17 -3.55
N VAL A 20 -19.12 14.49 -4.62
CA VAL A 20 -18.35 13.24 -4.53
C VAL A 20 -17.02 13.48 -3.82
N GLY A 21 -16.33 14.58 -4.11
CA GLY A 21 -15.12 15.00 -3.38
C GLY A 21 -15.36 15.18 -1.87
N LEU A 22 -16.47 15.80 -1.46
CA LEU A 22 -16.84 15.95 -0.06
C LEU A 22 -17.20 14.60 0.61
N LEU A 23 -17.85 13.69 -0.10
CA LEU A 23 -18.08 12.33 0.41
C LEU A 23 -16.76 11.56 0.58
N SER A 24 -15.83 11.72 -0.37
CA SER A 24 -14.46 11.22 -0.25
C SER A 24 -13.73 11.82 0.96
N LEU A 25 -13.93 13.11 1.25
CA LEU A 25 -13.40 13.75 2.48
C LEU A 25 -13.89 13.02 3.74
N LEU A 26 -15.19 12.75 3.83
CA LEU A 26 -15.78 12.05 4.97
C LEU A 26 -15.23 10.63 5.12
N TYR A 27 -15.07 9.92 4.01
CA TYR A 27 -14.46 8.59 4.02
C TYR A 27 -13.00 8.63 4.50
N TYR A 28 -12.21 9.61 4.03
CA TYR A 28 -10.83 9.76 4.48
C TYR A 28 -10.74 10.09 5.98
N ILE A 29 -11.62 10.94 6.50
CA ILE A 29 -11.73 11.24 7.93
C ILE A 29 -12.11 9.99 8.72
N TYR A 30 -13.03 9.16 8.20
CA TYR A 30 -13.39 7.88 8.80
C TYR A 30 -12.17 6.96 8.90
N ASP A 31 -11.39 6.82 7.83
CA ASP A 31 -10.18 5.99 7.83
C ASP A 31 -9.12 6.52 8.80
N LEU A 32 -8.99 7.84 8.91
CA LEU A 32 -8.08 8.48 9.85
C LEU A 32 -8.47 8.22 11.31
N LYS A 33 -9.78 8.14 11.60
CA LYS A 33 -10.32 7.85 12.94
C LYS A 33 -10.26 6.36 13.28
N TYR A 34 -10.47 5.49 12.29
CA TYR A 34 -10.48 4.03 12.44
C TYR A 34 -9.51 3.37 11.46
N PRO A 35 -8.20 3.58 11.63
CA PRO A 35 -7.19 3.08 10.71
C PRO A 35 -7.18 1.55 10.70
N ASN A 36 -7.08 0.97 9.49
CA ASN A 36 -6.97 -0.46 9.35
C ASN A 36 -5.50 -0.87 9.52
N HIS A 37 -5.16 -1.43 10.67
CA HIS A 37 -3.76 -1.70 11.02
C HIS A 37 -3.21 -2.94 10.33
N PHE A 38 -2.01 -2.80 9.74
CA PHE A 38 -1.08 -3.91 9.48
C PHE A 38 0.35 -3.65 9.99
N VAL A 39 0.78 -2.41 10.28
CA VAL A 39 2.18 -2.13 10.64
C VAL A 39 2.30 -1.79 12.13
N ALA A 40 3.14 -2.55 12.84
CA ALA A 40 3.21 -2.56 14.30
C ALA A 40 3.85 -1.32 14.94
N ASP A 41 4.76 -0.58 14.29
CA ASP A 41 5.63 0.35 15.05
C ASP A 41 5.78 1.80 14.51
N MET A 42 4.97 2.25 13.53
CA MET A 42 5.07 3.64 13.00
C MET A 42 3.74 4.40 12.97
N TYR A 43 2.80 4.02 13.85
CA TYR A 43 1.44 4.55 13.82
C TYR A 43 1.35 6.08 13.97
N GLY A 44 2.10 6.66 14.90
CA GLY A 44 2.03 8.10 15.16
C GLY A 44 2.48 8.96 13.98
N ILE A 45 3.56 8.57 13.30
CA ILE A 45 4.13 9.31 12.18
C ILE A 45 3.21 9.20 10.96
N GLU A 46 2.66 8.02 10.68
CA GLU A 46 1.74 7.81 9.57
C GLU A 46 0.46 8.66 9.68
N VAL A 47 -0.14 8.70 10.86
CA VAL A 47 -1.34 9.52 11.11
C VAL A 47 -1.03 11.00 10.91
N LEU A 48 0.11 11.48 11.41
CA LEU A 48 0.53 12.88 11.21
C LEU A 48 0.70 13.22 9.72
N PHE A 49 1.32 12.35 8.94
CA PHE A 49 1.43 12.55 7.49
C PHE A 49 0.06 12.60 6.81
N ARG A 50 -0.85 11.67 7.16
CA ARG A 50 -2.21 11.61 6.60
C ARG A 50 -3.04 12.85 6.96
N VAL A 51 -2.95 13.34 8.21
CA VAL A 51 -3.56 14.61 8.64
C VAL A 51 -3.01 15.78 7.83
N SER A 52 -1.69 15.84 7.64
CA SER A 52 -1.04 16.94 6.94
C SER A 52 -1.47 17.01 5.47
N ILE A 53 -1.53 15.85 4.80
CA ILE A 53 -2.05 15.73 3.43
C ILE A 53 -3.51 16.18 3.36
N LEU A 54 -4.33 15.79 4.32
CA LEU A 54 -5.74 16.18 4.38
C LEU A 54 -5.91 17.70 4.44
N ILE A 55 -5.17 18.38 5.32
CA ILE A 55 -5.20 19.83 5.47
C ILE A 55 -4.77 20.51 4.16
N MET A 56 -3.68 20.01 3.54
CA MET A 56 -3.15 20.54 2.29
C MET A 56 -4.14 20.43 1.12
N ILE A 57 -5.07 19.48 1.16
CA ILE A 57 -6.10 19.29 0.13
C ILE A 57 -7.40 20.03 0.48
N ALA A 58 -7.86 19.92 1.73
CA ALA A 58 -9.14 20.47 2.17
C ALA A 58 -9.13 22.01 2.20
N LEU A 59 -8.00 22.63 2.58
CA LEU A 59 -7.89 24.08 2.67
C LEU A 59 -8.05 24.77 1.30
N PRO A 60 -7.31 24.39 0.23
CA PRO A 60 -7.54 24.94 -1.11
C PRO A 60 -8.92 24.65 -1.68
N MET A 61 -9.48 23.46 -1.40
CA MET A 61 -10.85 23.13 -1.80
C MET A 61 -11.86 24.09 -1.17
N PHE A 62 -11.72 24.36 0.13
CA PHE A 62 -12.55 25.31 0.86
C PHE A 62 -12.39 26.75 0.34
N ILE A 63 -11.16 27.18 0.05
CA ILE A 63 -10.89 28.47 -0.60
C ILE A 63 -11.60 28.53 -1.96
N GLY A 64 -11.56 27.47 -2.77
CA GLY A 64 -12.27 27.39 -4.04
C GLY A 64 -13.78 27.60 -3.88
N LEU A 65 -14.39 26.92 -2.89
CA LEU A 65 -15.81 27.08 -2.57
C LEU A 65 -16.15 28.52 -2.14
N LEU A 66 -15.31 29.15 -1.30
CA LEU A 66 -15.49 30.54 -0.90
C LEU A 66 -15.42 31.49 -2.10
N LEU A 67 -14.47 31.28 -3.03
CA LEU A 67 -14.35 32.08 -4.24
C LEU A 67 -15.61 31.99 -5.12
N ILE A 68 -16.26 30.82 -5.19
CA ILE A 68 -17.54 30.64 -5.89
C ILE A 68 -18.62 31.51 -5.24
N VAL A 69 -18.76 31.46 -3.92
CA VAL A 69 -19.79 32.21 -3.18
C VAL A 69 -19.57 33.73 -3.34
N ILE A 70 -18.33 34.19 -3.12
CA ILE A 70 -17.96 35.61 -3.23
C ILE A 70 -18.12 36.09 -4.68
N GLY A 71 -17.69 35.28 -5.65
CA GLY A 71 -17.81 35.58 -7.08
C GLY A 71 -19.25 35.77 -7.52
N ARG A 72 -20.15 34.87 -7.08
CA ARG A 72 -21.60 34.98 -7.33
C ARG A 72 -22.19 36.23 -6.67
N LYS A 73 -21.90 36.48 -5.39
CA LYS A 73 -22.44 37.64 -4.64
C LYS A 73 -22.01 38.98 -5.25
N ARG A 74 -20.80 39.06 -5.80
CA ARG A 74 -20.24 40.29 -6.40
C ARG A 74 -20.44 40.40 -7.92
N GLY A 75 -21.14 39.45 -8.56
CA GLY A 75 -21.29 39.40 -10.02
C GLY A 75 -19.96 39.22 -10.78
N LYS A 76 -18.89 38.77 -10.12
CA LYS A 76 -17.55 38.63 -10.70
C LYS A 76 -17.36 37.24 -11.29
N ASN A 77 -17.71 37.08 -12.57
CA ASN A 77 -17.65 35.79 -13.26
C ASN A 77 -16.23 35.15 -13.24
N ARG A 78 -15.16 35.94 -13.39
CA ARG A 78 -13.78 35.43 -13.32
C ARG A 78 -13.46 34.76 -11.99
N LEU A 79 -13.91 35.35 -10.88
CA LEU A 79 -13.66 34.82 -9.53
C LEU A 79 -14.41 33.50 -9.31
N THR A 80 -15.65 33.42 -9.79
CA THR A 80 -16.45 32.19 -9.78
C THR A 80 -15.76 31.08 -10.57
N MET A 81 -15.23 31.37 -11.76
CA MET A 81 -14.55 30.38 -12.60
C MET A 81 -13.26 29.87 -11.95
N SER A 82 -12.44 30.75 -11.36
CA SER A 82 -11.25 30.34 -10.60
C SER A 82 -11.62 29.45 -9.40
N GLY A 83 -12.69 29.79 -8.68
CA GLY A 83 -13.19 28.97 -7.56
C GLY A 83 -13.66 27.58 -8.00
N ILE A 84 -14.37 27.49 -9.13
CA ILE A 84 -14.82 26.20 -9.71
C ILE A 84 -13.61 25.32 -10.09
N VAL A 85 -12.62 25.89 -10.78
CA VAL A 85 -11.41 25.15 -11.18
C VAL A 85 -10.68 24.63 -9.95
N LEU A 86 -10.48 25.48 -8.94
CA LEU A 86 -9.78 25.10 -7.72
C LEU A 86 -10.54 24.01 -6.95
N ALA A 87 -11.85 24.18 -6.75
CA ALA A 87 -12.67 23.17 -6.06
C ALA A 87 -12.67 21.82 -6.79
N ASN A 88 -12.76 21.81 -8.13
CA ASN A 88 -12.73 20.57 -8.91
C ASN A 88 -11.36 19.87 -8.85
N ILE A 89 -10.24 20.59 -8.99
CA ILE A 89 -8.90 19.98 -8.92
C ILE A 89 -8.70 19.27 -7.58
N PHE A 90 -9.00 19.95 -6.48
CA PHE A 90 -8.81 19.36 -5.15
C PHE A 90 -9.84 18.29 -4.81
N SER A 91 -11.06 18.36 -5.37
CA SER A 91 -12.02 17.24 -5.30
C SER A 91 -11.49 16.00 -6.02
N LEU A 92 -10.89 16.14 -7.20
CA LEU A 92 -10.28 15.02 -7.93
C LEU A 92 -9.16 14.36 -7.13
N ILE A 93 -8.25 15.18 -6.58
CA ILE A 93 -7.13 14.68 -5.75
C ILE A 93 -7.68 13.90 -4.55
N LEU A 94 -8.72 14.40 -3.90
CA LEU A 94 -9.32 13.76 -2.73
C LEU A 94 -10.04 12.46 -3.06
N ILE A 95 -10.71 12.39 -4.22
CA ILE A 95 -11.33 11.16 -4.74
C ILE A 95 -10.25 10.10 -4.99
N LEU A 96 -9.18 10.45 -5.71
CA LEU A 96 -8.07 9.53 -5.98
C LEU A 96 -7.42 9.02 -4.69
N LEU A 97 -7.22 9.92 -3.72
CA LEU A 97 -6.69 9.56 -2.42
C LEU A 97 -7.61 8.60 -1.66
N SER A 98 -8.92 8.85 -1.68
CA SER A 98 -9.91 8.00 -1.02
C SER A 98 -10.01 6.61 -1.65
N ILE A 99 -9.92 6.53 -2.99
CA ILE A 99 -9.83 5.26 -3.71
C ILE A 99 -8.58 4.49 -3.29
N ASN A 100 -7.42 5.14 -3.24
CA ASN A 100 -6.18 4.51 -2.80
C ASN A 100 -6.28 3.97 -1.36
N VAL A 101 -6.87 4.75 -0.45
CA VAL A 101 -7.13 4.34 0.94
C VAL A 101 -8.06 3.14 0.99
N TYR A 102 -9.14 3.14 0.22
CA TYR A 102 -10.06 2.01 0.13
C TYR A 102 -9.37 0.72 -0.31
N PHE A 103 -8.57 0.78 -1.38
CA PHE A 103 -7.82 -0.40 -1.84
C PHE A 103 -6.78 -0.87 -0.83
N SER A 104 -6.07 0.06 -0.17
CA SER A 104 -5.13 -0.29 0.90
C SER A 104 -5.86 -1.02 2.03
N ARG A 105 -6.98 -0.47 2.51
CA ARG A 105 -7.79 -1.05 3.57
C ARG A 105 -8.29 -2.46 3.22
N HIS A 106 -8.83 -2.63 2.01
CA HIS A 106 -9.29 -3.93 1.56
C HIS A 106 -8.16 -4.97 1.49
N LYS A 107 -6.96 -4.56 1.03
CA LYS A 107 -5.80 -5.45 1.02
C LYS A 107 -5.38 -5.88 2.43
N ASP A 108 -5.46 -4.97 3.39
CA ASP A 108 -5.13 -5.28 4.78
C ASP A 108 -6.16 -6.21 5.43
N GLU A 109 -7.45 -6.07 5.10
CA GLU A 109 -8.49 -7.04 5.50
C GLU A 109 -8.18 -8.44 4.97
N ILE A 110 -7.79 -8.56 3.69
CA ILE A 110 -7.37 -9.84 3.11
C ILE A 110 -6.18 -10.42 3.88
N ARG A 111 -5.18 -9.61 4.20
CA ARG A 111 -3.96 -10.08 4.91
C ARG A 111 -4.24 -10.54 6.34
N LYS A 112 -5.22 -9.95 7.03
CA LYS A 112 -5.66 -10.44 8.35
C LYS A 112 -6.13 -11.89 8.30
N THR A 113 -6.68 -12.33 7.16
CA THR A 113 -7.09 -13.73 6.99
C THR A 113 -5.92 -14.71 6.88
N TYR A 114 -4.69 -14.25 6.60
CA TYR A 114 -3.52 -15.13 6.38
C TYR A 114 -3.14 -15.92 7.64
N LEU A 115 -3.49 -15.40 8.82
CA LEU A 115 -3.31 -16.12 10.08
C LEU A 115 -4.13 -17.43 10.12
N HIS A 116 -5.25 -17.50 9.41
CA HIS A 116 -6.14 -18.67 9.40
C HIS A 116 -5.94 -19.59 8.19
N LYS A 117 -4.98 -19.28 7.31
CA LYS A 117 -4.67 -20.08 6.11
C LYS A 117 -3.63 -21.14 6.38
N SER A 118 -3.72 -22.28 5.70
CA SER A 118 -2.68 -23.32 5.72
C SER A 118 -1.41 -22.84 5.02
N THR A 119 -0.28 -23.49 5.31
CA THR A 119 1.00 -23.20 4.66
C THR A 119 0.92 -23.37 3.14
N ASP A 120 0.24 -24.41 2.64
CA ASP A 120 0.01 -24.62 1.21
C ASP A 120 -0.77 -23.47 0.55
N GLU A 121 -1.80 -22.95 1.23
CA GLU A 121 -2.54 -21.79 0.74
C GLU A 121 -1.66 -20.54 0.70
N LEU A 122 -0.84 -20.33 1.73
CA LEU A 122 0.08 -19.19 1.78
C LEU A 122 1.16 -19.27 0.70
N ILE A 123 1.69 -20.46 0.41
CA ILE A 123 2.61 -20.70 -0.70
C ILE A 123 1.94 -20.31 -2.03
N ARG A 124 0.71 -20.75 -2.26
CA ARG A 124 -0.05 -20.38 -3.48
C ARG A 124 -0.28 -18.88 -3.57
N ILE A 125 -0.57 -18.21 -2.46
CA ILE A 125 -0.73 -16.75 -2.42
C ILE A 125 0.60 -16.05 -2.73
N ALA A 126 1.70 -16.50 -2.14
CA ALA A 126 3.03 -15.95 -2.38
C ALA A 126 3.42 -16.08 -3.86
N LEU A 127 3.27 -17.26 -4.46
CA LEU A 127 3.65 -17.53 -5.85
C LEU A 127 2.69 -16.87 -6.86
N ASN A 128 1.37 -17.06 -6.72
CA ASN A 128 0.43 -16.66 -7.76
C ASN A 128 0.02 -15.19 -7.64
N LYS A 129 -0.15 -14.69 -6.41
CA LYS A 129 -0.55 -13.29 -6.17
C LYS A 129 0.65 -12.38 -5.90
N ASN A 130 1.87 -12.93 -5.82
CA ASN A 130 3.09 -12.17 -5.52
C ASN A 130 2.95 -11.34 -4.22
N ASP A 131 2.25 -11.88 -3.23
CA ASP A 131 2.00 -11.17 -1.97
C ASP A 131 2.99 -11.59 -0.88
N GLN A 132 3.98 -10.74 -0.65
CA GLN A 132 5.01 -10.94 0.38
C GLN A 132 4.46 -11.17 1.80
N TYR A 133 3.26 -10.68 2.09
CA TYR A 133 2.68 -10.82 3.43
C TYR A 133 2.30 -12.26 3.74
N ALA A 134 2.09 -13.09 2.69
CA ALA A 134 1.95 -14.52 2.87
C ALA A 134 3.27 -15.16 3.34
N ILE A 135 4.43 -14.65 2.89
CA ILE A 135 5.75 -15.11 3.33
C ILE A 135 5.95 -14.78 4.81
N TYR A 136 5.56 -13.59 5.28
CA TYR A 136 5.59 -13.28 6.73
C TYR A 136 4.74 -14.25 7.56
N ALA A 137 3.55 -14.60 7.07
CA ALA A 137 2.69 -15.57 7.75
C ALA A 137 3.26 -17.00 7.75
N ILE A 138 4.06 -17.36 6.73
CA ILE A 138 4.82 -18.62 6.70
C ILE A 138 5.95 -18.57 7.74
N ILE A 139 6.72 -17.48 7.78
CA ILE A 139 7.81 -17.27 8.72
C ILE A 139 7.34 -17.42 10.16
N ALA A 140 6.22 -16.77 10.51
CA ALA A 140 5.65 -16.81 11.86
C ALA A 140 5.33 -18.24 12.34
N ARG A 141 5.13 -19.19 11.41
CA ARG A 141 4.87 -20.60 11.68
C ARG A 141 6.13 -21.45 11.76
N LYS A 142 7.27 -20.97 11.22
CA LYS A 142 8.50 -21.74 11.02
C LYS A 142 8.28 -23.09 10.32
N ASP A 143 7.30 -23.15 9.42
CA ASP A 143 6.94 -24.39 8.73
C ASP A 143 7.94 -24.70 7.61
N THR A 144 8.71 -25.77 7.78
CA THR A 144 9.75 -26.20 6.84
C THR A 144 9.18 -26.72 5.52
N SER A 145 7.89 -27.07 5.46
CA SER A 145 7.23 -27.48 4.20
C SER A 145 7.23 -26.38 3.14
N ALA A 146 7.39 -25.11 3.54
CA ALA A 146 7.49 -23.98 2.63
C ALA A 146 8.87 -23.78 1.99
N VAL A 147 9.92 -24.42 2.51
CA VAL A 147 11.31 -24.23 2.04
C VAL A 147 11.44 -24.43 0.52
N PRO A 148 10.92 -25.51 -0.10
CA PRO A 148 11.04 -25.70 -1.55
C PRO A 148 10.44 -24.55 -2.36
N ALA A 149 9.27 -24.04 -1.94
CA ALA A 149 8.61 -22.94 -2.61
C ALA A 149 9.35 -21.61 -2.42
N LEU A 150 9.90 -21.35 -1.23
CA LEU A 150 10.71 -20.16 -0.97
C LEU A 150 12.01 -20.17 -1.76
N CYS A 151 12.66 -21.34 -1.90
CA CYS A 151 13.83 -21.52 -2.77
C CYS A 151 13.48 -21.21 -4.23
N GLN A 152 12.33 -21.68 -4.72
CA GLN A 152 11.85 -21.36 -6.06
C GLN A 152 11.70 -19.85 -6.27
N ILE A 153 11.06 -19.14 -5.32
CA ILE A 153 10.88 -17.68 -5.39
C ILE A 153 12.23 -16.97 -5.40
N LEU A 154 13.16 -17.35 -4.53
CA LEU A 154 14.48 -16.71 -4.40
C LEU A 154 15.34 -16.87 -5.67
N LEU A 155 15.31 -18.06 -6.26
CA LEU A 155 16.16 -18.43 -7.40
C LEU A 155 15.58 -18.03 -8.76
N ASP A 156 14.31 -17.66 -8.84
CA ASP A 156 13.70 -17.11 -10.06
C ASP A 156 14.18 -15.68 -10.32
N GLU A 157 14.99 -15.49 -11.36
CA GLU A 157 15.53 -14.19 -11.74
C GLU A 157 14.48 -13.23 -12.32
N ASN A 158 13.37 -13.76 -12.85
CA ASN A 158 12.26 -12.97 -13.35
C ASN A 158 11.32 -12.52 -12.23
N GLN A 159 11.49 -13.08 -11.03
CA GLN A 159 10.67 -12.76 -9.89
C GLN A 159 10.97 -11.36 -9.34
N ARG A 160 9.93 -10.71 -8.82
CA ARG A 160 10.07 -9.38 -8.21
C ARG A 160 11.14 -9.42 -7.13
N VAL A 161 12.15 -8.54 -7.25
CA VAL A 161 13.26 -8.45 -6.30
C VAL A 161 12.77 -8.39 -4.86
N LYS A 162 11.68 -7.65 -4.61
CA LYS A 162 11.04 -7.60 -3.28
C LYS A 162 10.63 -8.97 -2.76
N LEU A 163 9.97 -9.81 -3.57
CA LEU A 163 9.56 -11.15 -3.14
C LEU A 163 10.77 -12.08 -2.91
N ARG A 164 11.85 -11.88 -3.68
CA ARG A 164 13.12 -12.60 -3.52
C ARG A 164 13.80 -12.25 -2.19
N ILE A 165 13.83 -10.97 -1.84
CA ILE A 165 14.34 -10.47 -0.54
C ILE A 165 13.59 -11.14 0.61
N GLU A 166 12.26 -11.13 0.54
CA GLU A 166 11.42 -11.69 1.60
C GLU A 166 11.59 -13.21 1.71
N SER A 167 11.81 -13.88 0.59
CA SER A 167 12.11 -15.32 0.57
C SER A 167 13.50 -15.63 1.13
N ALA A 168 14.51 -14.82 0.82
CA ALA A 168 15.84 -14.95 1.42
C ALA A 168 15.79 -14.79 2.95
N HIS A 169 15.08 -13.77 3.41
CA HIS A 169 14.86 -13.55 4.84
C HIS A 169 14.11 -14.73 5.48
N ALA A 170 13.07 -15.24 4.83
CA ALA A 170 12.32 -16.40 5.30
C ALA A 170 13.18 -17.65 5.44
N LEU A 171 13.98 -17.96 4.42
CA LEU A 171 14.90 -19.10 4.40
C LEU A 171 15.96 -18.98 5.50
N GLY A 172 16.46 -17.76 5.75
CA GLY A 172 17.39 -17.50 6.87
C GLY A 172 16.77 -17.75 8.25
N GLN A 173 15.47 -17.47 8.41
CA GLN A 173 14.77 -17.70 9.68
C GLN A 173 14.32 -19.14 9.90
N ILE A 174 13.90 -19.84 8.84
CA ILE A 174 13.51 -21.26 8.90
C ILE A 174 14.76 -22.13 9.06
N GLY A 175 15.84 -21.81 8.34
CA GLY A 175 17.10 -22.53 8.39
C GLY A 175 17.10 -23.86 7.64
N GLY A 176 18.12 -24.67 7.92
CA GLY A 176 18.38 -25.96 7.27
C GLY A 176 19.31 -25.89 6.05
N ASP A 177 19.89 -27.03 5.70
CA ASP A 177 20.91 -27.12 4.65
C ASP A 177 20.36 -26.75 3.26
N ILE A 178 19.10 -27.11 2.97
CA ILE A 178 18.42 -26.74 1.70
C ILE A 178 18.30 -25.22 1.57
N SER A 179 17.90 -24.54 2.66
CA SER A 179 17.80 -23.08 2.69
C SER A 179 19.15 -22.43 2.47
N ARG A 180 20.20 -22.95 3.11
CA ARG A 180 21.57 -22.46 3.00
C ARG A 180 22.11 -22.60 1.57
N ASP A 181 21.95 -23.77 0.96
CA ASP A 181 22.38 -24.02 -0.44
C ASP A 181 21.66 -23.09 -1.43
N ALA A 182 20.35 -22.86 -1.25
CA ALA A 182 19.61 -21.93 -2.08
C ALA A 182 20.10 -20.48 -1.93
N LEU A 183 20.42 -20.04 -0.71
CA LEU A 183 20.97 -18.71 -0.43
C LEU A 183 22.35 -18.52 -1.08
N GLU A 184 23.24 -19.51 -0.99
CA GLU A 184 24.55 -19.48 -1.66
C GLU A 184 24.43 -19.45 -3.18
N LYS A 185 23.48 -20.20 -3.75
CA LYS A 185 23.19 -20.11 -5.19
C LYS A 185 22.69 -18.72 -5.57
N ALA A 186 21.81 -18.13 -4.75
CA ALA A 186 21.23 -16.83 -5.03
C ALA A 186 22.25 -15.68 -4.96
N ILE A 187 23.24 -15.75 -4.06
CA ILE A 187 24.23 -14.67 -3.89
C ILE A 187 25.06 -14.46 -5.15
N THR A 188 25.45 -15.55 -5.83
CA THR A 188 26.27 -15.51 -7.04
C THR A 188 25.53 -14.93 -8.25
N ARG A 189 24.20 -14.98 -8.22
CA ARG A 189 23.32 -14.50 -9.31
C ARG A 189 22.73 -13.12 -9.02
N SER A 190 22.83 -12.64 -7.78
CA SER A 190 22.22 -11.37 -7.38
C SER A 190 22.99 -10.18 -7.95
N LYS A 191 22.28 -9.32 -8.69
CA LYS A 191 22.77 -8.00 -9.14
C LYS A 191 22.28 -6.86 -8.24
N ASN A 192 21.40 -7.15 -7.28
CA ASN A 192 20.80 -6.15 -6.42
C ASN A 192 21.52 -6.12 -5.06
N SER A 193 22.10 -4.97 -4.70
CA SER A 193 22.88 -4.81 -3.47
C SER A 193 22.10 -5.21 -2.22
N TYR A 194 20.84 -4.77 -2.13
CA TYR A 194 20.00 -5.02 -0.96
C TYR A 194 19.60 -6.50 -0.82
N LEU A 195 19.31 -7.18 -1.93
CA LEU A 195 19.11 -8.63 -1.94
C LEU A 195 20.39 -9.36 -1.50
N THR A 196 21.55 -8.94 -2.01
CA THR A 196 22.84 -9.54 -1.63
C THR A 196 23.14 -9.39 -0.14
N GLU A 197 22.89 -8.22 0.44
CA GLU A 197 23.02 -8.00 1.89
C GLU A 197 22.03 -8.86 2.68
N THR A 198 20.78 -8.95 2.23
CA THR A 198 19.76 -9.79 2.87
C THR A 198 20.17 -11.27 2.86
N ILE A 199 20.72 -11.76 1.73
CA ILE A 199 21.21 -13.14 1.61
C ILE A 199 22.37 -13.39 2.58
N LYS A 200 23.33 -12.47 2.69
CA LYS A 200 24.45 -12.59 3.64
C LYS A 200 23.94 -12.66 5.08
N TYR A 201 23.03 -11.76 5.45
CA TYR A 201 22.39 -11.77 6.76
C TYR A 201 21.65 -13.08 7.03
N ALA A 202 20.91 -13.59 6.05
CA ALA A 202 20.18 -14.84 6.16
C ALA A 202 21.13 -16.04 6.40
N ILE A 203 22.25 -16.13 5.68
CA ILE A 203 23.25 -17.18 5.87
C ILE A 203 23.86 -17.09 7.28
N GLU A 204 24.25 -15.89 7.71
CA GLU A 204 24.79 -15.68 9.06
C GLU A 204 23.81 -16.11 10.15
N ASN A 205 22.52 -15.85 9.95
CA ASN A 205 21.47 -16.27 10.88
C ASN A 205 21.34 -17.80 10.97
N ILE A 206 21.46 -18.51 9.84
CA ILE A 206 21.47 -19.99 9.83
C ILE A 206 22.68 -20.52 10.60
N ASP A 207 23.86 -19.97 10.34
CA ASP A 207 25.10 -20.41 10.98
C ASP A 207 25.06 -20.17 12.50
N LYS A 208 24.52 -19.03 12.95
CA LYS A 208 24.32 -18.72 14.39
C LYS A 208 23.39 -19.72 15.07
N ASN A 209 22.27 -20.06 14.45
CA ASN A 209 21.31 -21.01 15.02
C ASN A 209 21.90 -22.42 15.13
N LYS A 210 22.71 -22.83 14.14
CA LYS A 210 23.39 -24.14 14.15
C LYS A 210 24.42 -24.26 15.28
N ILE A 211 25.10 -23.18 15.65
CA ILE A 211 26.05 -23.16 16.77
C ILE A 211 25.34 -23.32 18.12
N GLN A 212 24.12 -22.79 18.26
CA GLN A 212 23.33 -22.87 19.50
C GLN A 212 22.71 -24.24 19.74
N GLU A 213 22.42 -25.02 18.70
CA GLU A 213 21.87 -26.38 18.84
C GLU A 213 22.93 -27.44 19.24
N VAL A 214 24.22 -27.10 19.15
CA VAL A 214 25.35 -28.02 19.45
C VAL A 214 25.89 -27.83 20.88
N GLN A 215 25.38 -26.85 21.63
CA GLN A 215 25.70 -26.58 23.04
C GLN A 215 24.62 -27.12 23.98
#